data_AF-A0A7S3UJE8-F1
#
_entry.id   AF-A0A7S3UJE8-F1
#
_cell.length_a   1.000
_cell.length_b   1.000
_cell.length_c   1.000
_cell.angle_alpha   90.00
_cell.angle_beta   90.00
_cell.angle_gamma   90.00
#
_symmetry.space_group_name_H-M   'P 1'
#
loop_
_entity.id
_entity.type
_entity.pdbx_description
1 polymer ?
#
loop_
_entity_poly.entity_id
_entity_poly.type
_entity_poly.pdbx_seq_one_letter_code
_entity_poly.pdbx_strand_id
1 'polypeptide(L)'
;MSDSESEEEIADLSNPDVITKYIEASKVVQGALQKVLEATKPDVDVAELCKIGDEYITEETKKLFSKKVKGKTIERGIAFPTCISRNNLCGHVSPLDGESHKLEAGDIVKV
;
A
#
# COMPACT_ATOMS: atom_id res chain seq x y z
N MET A 1 -23.32 -33.18 -12.03
CA MET A 1 -24.54 -32.35 -11.95
C MET A 1 -24.10 -30.93 -11.69
N SER A 2 -24.32 -30.09 -12.71
CA SER A 2 -24.09 -28.64 -12.80
C SER A 2 -22.64 -28.17 -12.64
N ASP A 3 -21.89 -28.21 -13.75
CA ASP A 3 -20.96 -27.15 -14.09
C ASP A 3 -21.71 -25.82 -13.95
N SER A 4 -21.52 -25.12 -12.82
CA SER A 4 -21.86 -23.72 -12.74
C SER A 4 -20.83 -23.00 -13.60
N GLU A 5 -21.22 -22.66 -14.83
CA GLU A 5 -20.51 -21.68 -15.65
C GLU A 5 -20.13 -20.52 -14.74
N SER A 6 -18.85 -20.42 -14.39
CA SER A 6 -18.32 -19.24 -13.75
C SER A 6 -18.50 -18.13 -14.77
N GLU A 7 -19.56 -17.31 -14.62
CA GLU A 7 -19.63 -16.02 -15.29
C GLU A 7 -18.24 -15.39 -15.14
N GLU A 8 -17.52 -15.26 -16.25
CA GLU A 8 -16.18 -14.69 -16.24
C GLU A 8 -16.32 -13.30 -15.60
N GLU A 9 -15.81 -13.14 -14.38
CA GLU A 9 -15.91 -11.86 -13.71
C GLU A 9 -15.12 -10.85 -14.53
N ILE A 10 -15.85 -9.94 -15.17
CA ILE A 10 -15.27 -8.82 -15.90
C ILE A 10 -14.46 -8.00 -14.88
N ALA A 11 -13.14 -8.20 -14.94
CA ALA A 11 -12.15 -7.62 -14.04
C ALA A 11 -11.48 -6.36 -14.63
N ASP A 12 -12.01 -5.86 -15.75
CA ASP A 12 -11.54 -4.65 -16.42
C ASP A 12 -12.28 -3.39 -15.91
N LEU A 13 -11.90 -2.23 -16.46
CA LEU A 13 -12.46 -0.93 -16.10
C LEU A 13 -13.87 -0.70 -16.67
N SER A 14 -14.43 -1.62 -17.47
CA SER A 14 -15.83 -1.52 -17.91
C SER A 14 -16.79 -1.81 -16.76
N ASN A 15 -16.31 -2.50 -15.71
CA ASN A 15 -17.09 -2.82 -14.52
C ASN A 15 -16.98 -1.70 -13.45
N PRO A 16 -18.10 -1.06 -13.04
CA PRO A 16 -18.08 -0.01 -12.03
C PRO A 16 -17.60 -0.50 -10.65
N ASP A 17 -17.76 -1.79 -10.33
CA ASP A 17 -17.25 -2.36 -9.09
C ASP A 17 -15.71 -2.40 -9.08
N VAL A 18 -15.09 -2.66 -10.24
CA VAL A 18 -13.63 -2.65 -10.41
C VAL A 18 -13.11 -1.23 -10.26
N ILE A 19 -13.74 -0.25 -10.91
CA ILE A 19 -13.40 1.17 -10.76
C ILE A 19 -13.49 1.59 -9.29
N THR A 20 -14.56 1.20 -8.60
CA THR A 20 -14.75 1.54 -7.17
C THR A 20 -13.61 0.98 -6.32
N LYS A 21 -13.16 -0.26 -6.55
CA LYS A 21 -12.01 -0.85 -5.85
C LYS A 21 -10.72 -0.05 -6.10
N TYR A 22 -10.46 0.37 -7.34
CA TYR A 22 -9.30 1.21 -7.66
C TYR A 22 -9.34 2.57 -6.96
N ILE A 23 -10.51 3.22 -6.92
CA ILE A 23 -10.68 4.52 -6.25
C ILE A 23 -10.52 4.39 -4.73
N GLU A 24 -11.12 3.37 -4.11
CA GLU A 24 -10.96 3.17 -2.67
C GLU A 24 -9.51 2.79 -2.31
N ALA A 25 -8.85 1.97 -3.13
CA ALA A 25 -7.43 1.67 -2.94
C ALA A 25 -6.55 2.92 -3.10
N SER A 26 -6.83 3.79 -4.08
CA SER A 26 -6.05 5.01 -4.29
C SER A 26 -6.18 5.99 -3.12
N LYS A 27 -7.36 6.11 -2.52
CA LYS A 27 -7.56 6.91 -1.30
C LYS A 27 -6.69 6.42 -0.14
N VAL A 28 -6.60 5.09 0.04
CA VAL A 28 -5.74 4.50 1.09
C VAL A 28 -4.26 4.79 0.82
N VAL A 29 -3.79 4.59 -0.42
CA VAL A 29 -2.40 4.86 -0.80
C VAL A 29 -2.06 6.35 -0.65
N GLN A 30 -2.96 7.25 -1.04
CA GLN A 30 -2.79 8.69 -0.87
C GLN A 30 -2.63 9.05 0.61
N GLY A 31 -3.45 8.46 1.49
CA GLY A 31 -3.34 8.66 2.94
C GLY A 31 -2.05 8.10 3.52
N ALA A 32 -1.61 6.92 3.07
CA ALA A 32 -0.35 6.31 3.48
C ALA A 32 0.84 7.20 3.11
N LEU A 33 0.87 7.66 1.85
CA LEU A 33 1.91 8.56 1.34
C LEU A 33 1.95 9.85 2.15
N GLN A 34 0.80 10.46 2.43
CA GLN A 34 0.75 11.67 3.23
C GLN A 34 1.30 11.46 4.64
N LYS A 35 0.95 10.36 5.31
CA LYS A 35 1.50 10.03 6.64
C LYS A 35 3.02 9.83 6.61
N VAL A 36 3.54 9.12 5.61
CA VAL A 36 4.98 8.92 5.46
C VAL A 36 5.68 10.26 5.22
N LEU A 37 5.14 11.13 4.37
CA LEU A 37 5.69 12.47 4.11
C LEU A 37 5.68 13.35 5.37
N GLU A 38 4.63 13.32 6.17
CA GLU A 38 4.55 14.07 7.44
C GLU A 38 5.56 13.57 8.50
N ALA A 39 5.87 12.27 8.47
CA ALA A 39 6.87 11.65 9.33
C ALA A 39 8.31 11.81 8.80
N THR A 40 8.49 12.14 7.51
CA THR A 40 9.80 12.27 6.85
C THR A 40 10.54 13.51 7.37
N LYS A 41 11.49 13.30 8.27
CA LYS A 41 12.29 14.35 8.91
C LYS A 41 13.74 13.88 9.09
N PRO A 42 14.71 14.81 9.26
CA PRO A 42 16.06 14.43 9.64
C PRO A 42 16.07 13.60 10.92
N ASP A 43 17.06 12.70 11.03
CA ASP A 43 17.30 11.76 12.12
C ASP A 43 16.25 10.65 12.31
N VAL A 44 15.21 10.60 11.47
CA VAL A 44 14.22 9.52 11.45
C VAL A 44 14.78 8.32 10.71
N ASP A 45 14.53 7.13 11.25
CA ASP A 45 14.96 5.88 10.66
C ASP A 45 14.07 5.43 9.49
N VAL A 46 14.69 4.95 8.42
CA VAL A 46 13.96 4.51 7.22
C VAL A 46 13.05 3.30 7.52
N ALA A 47 13.45 2.36 8.37
CA ALA A 47 12.59 1.22 8.72
C ALA A 47 11.33 1.67 9.47
N GLU A 48 11.44 2.67 10.33
CA GLU A 48 10.29 3.25 11.05
C GLU A 48 9.29 3.89 10.07
N LEU A 49 9.78 4.61 9.05
CA LEU A 49 8.93 5.20 8.03
C LEU A 49 8.23 4.14 7.16
N CYS A 50 8.93 3.08 6.77
CA CYS A 50 8.35 1.96 6.03
C CYS A 50 7.22 1.30 6.85
N LYS A 51 7.45 1.08 8.16
CA LYS A 51 6.42 0.54 9.07
C LYS A 51 5.19 1.42 9.15
N ILE A 52 5.35 2.74 9.27
CA ILE A 52 4.21 3.68 9.32
C ILE A 52 3.32 3.55 8.08
N GLY A 53 3.91 3.43 6.90
CA GLY A 53 3.18 3.24 5.65
C GLY A 53 2.43 1.90 5.62
N ASP A 54 3.14 0.81 5.92
CA ASP A 54 2.60 -0.55 5.89
C ASP A 54 1.48 -0.78 6.92
N GLU A 55 1.66 -0.26 8.14
CA GLU A 55 0.65 -0.29 9.20
C GLU A 55 -0.61 0.45 8.76
N TYR A 56 -0.47 1.66 8.22
CA TYR A 56 -1.63 2.44 7.77
C TYR A 56 -2.39 1.75 6.64
N ILE A 57 -1.68 1.24 5.62
CA ILE A 57 -2.31 0.50 4.52
C ILE A 57 -3.04 -0.73 5.07
N THR A 58 -2.41 -1.49 5.97
CA THR A 58 -2.99 -2.69 6.55
C THR A 58 -4.25 -2.37 7.37
N GLU A 59 -4.24 -1.29 8.15
CA GLU A 59 -5.37 -0.88 8.98
C GLU A 59 -6.55 -0.35 8.16
N GLU A 60 -6.29 0.52 7.19
CA GLU A 60 -7.36 1.11 6.37
C GLU A 60 -7.96 0.09 5.40
N THR A 61 -7.14 -0.74 4.76
CA THR A 61 -7.66 -1.80 3.88
C THR A 61 -8.52 -2.79 4.64
N LYS A 62 -8.22 -3.13 5.91
CA LYS A 62 -9.08 -4.01 6.73
C LYS A 62 -10.51 -3.49 6.89
N LYS A 63 -10.72 -2.18 6.89
CA LYS A 63 -12.05 -1.55 7.05
C LYS A 63 -12.91 -1.67 5.77
N LEU A 64 -12.26 -1.70 4.61
CA LEU A 64 -12.91 -1.80 3.29
C LEU A 64 -13.36 -3.23 2.98
N PHE A 65 -14.49 -3.40 2.30
CA PHE A 65 -14.95 -4.70 1.79
C PHE A 65 -14.97 -5.84 2.82
N SER A 66 -15.28 -5.54 4.08
CA SER A 66 -15.25 -6.50 5.20
C SER A 66 -16.28 -7.63 5.09
N LYS A 67 -17.32 -7.46 4.27
CA LYS A 67 -18.30 -8.49 3.94
C LYS A 67 -17.91 -9.21 2.65
N LYS A 68 -18.37 -10.46 2.52
CA LYS A 68 -18.21 -11.24 1.28
C LYS A 68 -18.92 -10.53 0.14
N VAL A 69 -18.23 -10.35 -0.98
CA VAL A 69 -18.80 -9.85 -2.24
C VAL A 69 -19.01 -11.06 -3.14
N LYS A 70 -20.23 -11.27 -3.63
CA LYS A 70 -20.61 -12.46 -4.43
C LYS A 70 -20.18 -13.79 -3.78
N GLY A 71 -20.32 -13.89 -2.46
CA GLY A 71 -19.98 -15.10 -1.70
C GLY A 71 -18.48 -15.34 -1.46
N LYS A 72 -17.58 -14.49 -1.99
CA LYS A 72 -16.14 -14.59 -1.84
C LYS A 72 -15.59 -13.53 -0.88
N THR A 73 -14.60 -13.90 -0.07
CA THR A 73 -13.82 -12.94 0.71
C THR A 73 -12.89 -12.19 -0.24
N ILE A 74 -12.84 -10.86 -0.14
CA ILE A 74 -11.94 -10.04 -0.94
C ILE A 74 -10.58 -9.98 -0.25
N GLU A 75 -9.55 -10.47 -0.93
CA GLU A 75 -8.15 -10.26 -0.55
C GLU A 75 -7.79 -8.78 -0.68
N ARG A 76 -7.14 -8.26 0.34
CA ARG A 76 -6.77 -6.85 0.45
C ARG A 76 -5.61 -6.68 1.42
N GLY A 77 -4.81 -5.66 1.19
CA GLY A 77 -3.64 -5.36 1.98
C GLY A 77 -2.57 -4.70 1.12
N ILE A 78 -1.33 -4.97 1.49
CA ILE A 78 -0.15 -4.42 0.84
C ILE A 78 0.10 -5.17 -0.47
N ALA A 79 0.05 -4.46 -1.59
CA ALA A 79 0.45 -5.00 -2.89
C ALA A 79 1.97 -4.88 -3.13
N PHE A 80 2.58 -3.83 -2.58
CA PHE A 80 4.01 -3.57 -2.60
C PHE A 80 4.41 -2.90 -1.27
N PRO A 81 5.45 -3.39 -0.58
CA PRO A 81 5.84 -2.83 0.71
C PRO A 81 6.31 -1.38 0.55
N THR A 82 6.09 -0.57 1.58
CA THR A 82 6.57 0.81 1.59
C THR A 82 8.08 0.83 1.43
N CYS A 83 8.58 1.53 0.41
CA CYS A 83 10.00 1.57 0.09
C CYS A 83 10.49 3.01 0.07
N ILE A 84 11.58 3.28 0.77
CA ILE A 84 12.10 4.65 0.94
C ILE A 84 13.55 4.69 0.50
N SER A 85 13.77 5.23 -0.70
CA SER A 85 15.07 5.21 -1.35
C SER A 85 15.71 6.59 -1.35
N ARG A 86 16.85 6.71 -0.67
CA ARG A 86 17.59 7.96 -0.52
C ARG A 86 18.57 8.21 -1.68
N ASN A 87 18.68 9.45 -2.14
CA ASN A 87 19.72 9.98 -3.03
C ASN A 87 19.97 9.09 -4.26
N ASN A 88 21.11 8.42 -4.31
CA ASN A 88 21.53 7.57 -5.43
C ASN A 88 20.85 6.19 -5.46
N LEU A 89 20.12 5.79 -4.42
CA LEU A 89 19.40 4.52 -4.39
C LEU A 89 18.20 4.57 -5.34
N CYS A 90 18.14 3.65 -6.30
CA CYS A 90 17.12 3.68 -7.35
C CYS A 90 15.71 3.36 -6.84
N GLY A 91 15.57 2.37 -5.94
CA GLY A 91 14.27 1.87 -5.49
C GLY A 91 14.40 0.66 -4.57
N HIS A 92 13.25 0.17 -4.10
CA HIS A 92 13.09 -1.10 -3.36
C HIS A 92 13.83 -1.19 -2.03
N VAL A 93 14.02 -0.05 -1.36
CA VAL A 93 14.63 0.01 -0.03
C VAL A 93 13.54 -0.13 1.04
N SER A 94 13.34 -1.35 1.52
CA SER A 94 12.44 -1.69 2.64
C SER A 94 13.23 -2.53 3.66
N PRO A 95 14.08 -1.89 4.47
CA PRO A 95 15.04 -2.57 5.33
C PRO A 95 14.38 -3.31 6.50
N LEU A 96 15.06 -4.33 7.00
CA LEU A 96 14.72 -4.98 8.27
C LEU A 96 15.15 -4.10 9.45
N ASP A 97 14.61 -4.42 10.64
CA ASP A 97 15.01 -3.76 11.88
C ASP A 97 16.50 -3.93 12.16
N GLY A 98 17.22 -2.82 12.26
CA GLY A 98 18.67 -2.80 12.47
C GLY A 98 19.51 -2.82 11.20
N GLU A 99 18.90 -2.95 10.01
CA GLU A 99 19.57 -2.88 8.70
C GLU A 99 19.26 -1.57 7.95
N SER A 100 18.74 -0.57 8.66
CA SER A 100 18.30 0.71 8.12
C SER A 100 19.30 1.85 8.36
N HIS A 101 18.96 3.01 7.82
CA HIS A 101 19.71 4.24 7.97
C HIS A 101 18.78 5.38 8.35
N LYS A 102 19.34 6.39 8.99
CA LYS A 102 18.63 7.63 9.30
C LYS A 102 18.68 8.61 8.13
N LEU A 103 17.62 9.38 7.96
CA LEU A 103 17.58 10.47 7.01
C LEU A 103 18.40 11.67 7.52
N GLU A 104 19.04 12.37 6.60
CA GLU A 104 19.83 13.56 6.86
C GLU A 104 19.18 14.79 6.21
N ALA A 105 19.45 15.97 6.77
CA ALA A 105 18.95 17.22 6.19
C ALA A 105 19.55 17.43 4.78
N GLY A 106 18.67 17.64 3.79
CA GLY A 106 19.07 17.81 2.38
C GLY A 106 19.02 16.54 1.55
N ASP A 107 18.66 15.40 2.14
CA ASP A 107 18.45 14.16 1.41
C ASP A 107 17.26 14.25 0.44
N ILE A 108 17.45 13.72 -0.77
CA ILE A 108 16.38 13.49 -1.72
C ILE A 108 15.81 12.11 -1.46
N VAL A 109 14.55 12.06 -1.05
CA VAL A 109 13.88 10.81 -0.67
C VAL A 109 12.82 10.46 -1.73
N LYS A 110 12.84 9.21 -2.18
CA LYS A 110 11.78 8.61 -3.00
C LYS A 110 10.96 7.69 -2.11
N VAL A 111 9.66 7.91 -2.07
CA VAL A 111 8.65 7.11 -1.36
C VAL A 111 7.80 6.39 -2.39
#